data_AF-A0A1A9D217-F1
#
_entry.id   AF-A0A1A9D217-F1
#
_cell.length_a   1.000
_cell.length_b   1.000
_cell.length_c   1.000
_cell.angle_alpha   90.00
_cell.angle_beta   90.00
_cell.angle_gamma   90.00
#
_symmetry.space_group_name_H-M   'P 1'
#
loop_
_entity.id
_entity.type
_entity.pdbx_description
1 polymer ?
#
loop_
_entity_poly.entity_id
_entity_poly.type
_entity_poly.pdbx_seq_one_letter_code
_entity_poly.pdbx_strand_id
1 'polypeptide(L)'
;MGLFSRKIDRVSTEEERYRAAQQAAATAPAAAIPEAVYQEAKRTAMVRAQERREASAAKRARIRTVGQIKKVGRGKYVTTGWEIDVPDGSGRGRVTESEVTHTGTLGGFTPEELCRIAHGAGCRRCR
;
A
#
# COMPACT_ATOMS: atom_id res chain seq x y z
N MET A 1 -62.65 10.75 -33.65
CA MET A 1 -62.36 11.67 -34.77
C MET A 1 -61.49 12.79 -34.19
N GLY A 2 -60.17 12.59 -34.05
CA GLY A 2 -59.18 12.93 -35.09
C GLY A 2 -58.53 14.27 -34.75
N LEU A 3 -57.27 14.61 -35.00
CA LEU A 3 -56.08 13.95 -35.52
C LEU A 3 -54.93 14.94 -35.15
N PHE A 4 -53.82 14.44 -34.60
CA PHE A 4 -52.44 14.96 -34.71
C PHE A 4 -52.15 16.46 -34.48
N SER A 5 -51.46 16.77 -33.38
CA SER A 5 -50.49 17.87 -33.36
C SER A 5 -49.18 17.39 -32.73
N ARG A 6 -48.52 16.44 -33.42
CA ARG A 6 -47.08 16.22 -33.23
C ARG A 6 -46.39 17.41 -33.90
N LYS A 7 -45.90 18.35 -33.10
CA LYS A 7 -44.96 19.37 -33.58
C LYS A 7 -43.77 18.62 -34.15
N ILE A 8 -43.62 18.72 -35.47
CA ILE A 8 -42.58 18.12 -36.28
C ILE A 8 -41.25 18.64 -35.75
N ASP A 9 -40.44 17.74 -35.19
CA ASP A 9 -39.05 18.01 -34.85
C ASP A 9 -38.36 18.56 -36.10
N ARG A 10 -37.90 19.81 -36.00
CA ARG A 10 -37.03 20.43 -36.99
C ARG A 10 -35.80 19.54 -37.09
N VAL A 11 -35.69 18.81 -38.20
CA VAL A 11 -34.48 18.09 -38.59
C VAL A 11 -33.38 19.15 -38.70
N SER A 12 -32.46 19.15 -37.73
CA SER A 12 -31.29 20.03 -37.77
C SER A 12 -30.54 19.73 -39.07
N THR A 13 -30.28 20.79 -39.83
CA THR A 13 -29.54 20.69 -41.08
C THR A 13 -28.15 20.13 -40.80
N GLU A 14 -27.53 19.42 -41.75
CA GLU A 14 -26.18 18.88 -41.55
C GLU A 14 -25.17 19.97 -41.18
N GLU A 15 -25.35 21.19 -41.69
CA GLU A 15 -24.52 22.34 -41.35
C GLU A 15 -24.68 22.78 -39.89
N GLU A 16 -25.89 22.75 -39.33
CA GLU A 16 -26.11 23.05 -37.90
C GLU A 16 -25.49 21.97 -37.01
N ARG A 17 -25.56 20.70 -37.43
CA ARG A 17 -24.88 19.59 -36.74
C ARG A 17 -23.36 19.75 -36.81
N TYR A 18 -22.84 20.19 -37.96
CA TYR A 18 -21.42 20.42 -38.15
C TYR A 18 -20.91 21.59 -37.31
N ARG A 19 -21.67 22.70 -37.24
CA ARG A 19 -21.33 23.85 -36.38
C ARG A 19 -21.41 23.52 -34.89
N ALA A 20 -22.41 22.75 -34.47
CA ALA A 20 -22.52 22.29 -33.08
C ALA A 20 -21.37 21.35 -32.70
N ALA A 21 -20.95 20.46 -33.60
CA ALA A 21 -19.79 19.58 -33.39
C ALA A 21 -18.48 20.37 -33.29
N GLN A 22 -18.29 21.38 -34.13
CA GLN A 22 -17.13 22.29 -34.09
C GLN A 22 -17.10 23.12 -32.79
N GLN A 23 -18.24 23.64 -32.35
CA GLN A 23 -18.34 24.38 -31.07
C GLN A 23 -18.11 23.47 -29.86
N ALA A 24 -18.60 22.23 -29.88
CA ALA A 24 -18.35 21.24 -28.82
C ALA A 24 -16.88 20.80 -28.77
N ALA A 25 -16.21 20.68 -29.93
CA ALA A 25 -14.78 20.39 -30.00
C ALA A 25 -13.92 21.57 -29.52
N ALA A 26 -14.35 22.82 -29.78
CA ALA A 26 -13.66 24.03 -29.34
C ALA A 26 -13.85 24.35 -27.85
N THR A 27 -14.90 23.82 -27.22
CA THR A 27 -15.17 23.97 -25.77
C THR A 27 -14.80 22.73 -24.96
N ALA A 28 -14.25 21.69 -25.60
CA ALA A 28 -13.66 20.57 -24.89
C ALA A 28 -12.53 21.13 -23.99
N PRO A 29 -12.64 20.99 -22.65
CA PRO A 29 -11.58 21.46 -21.77
C PRO A 29 -10.30 20.76 -22.20
N ALA A 30 -9.25 21.54 -22.47
CA ALA A 30 -7.94 21.03 -22.82
C ALA A 30 -7.62 19.88 -21.87
N ALA A 31 -7.55 18.66 -22.41
CA ALA A 31 -7.32 17.45 -21.63
C ALA A 31 -6.11 17.74 -20.74
N ALA A 32 -6.36 17.82 -19.43
CA ALA A 32 -5.34 18.14 -18.44
C ALA A 32 -4.11 17.27 -18.76
N ILE A 33 -3.00 17.94 -19.09
CA ILE A 33 -1.81 17.39 -19.73
C ILE A 33 -1.46 16.04 -19.06
N PRO A 34 -1.69 14.89 -19.72
CA PRO A 34 -1.54 13.57 -19.10
C PRO A 34 -0.16 13.36 -18.47
N GLU A 35 0.84 14.00 -19.04
CA GLU A 35 2.22 13.99 -18.55
C GLU A 35 2.36 14.65 -17.17
N ALA A 36 1.72 15.80 -16.92
CA ALA A 36 1.83 16.49 -15.63
C ALA A 36 1.21 15.66 -14.49
N VAL A 37 0.05 15.06 -14.74
CA VAL A 37 -0.63 14.15 -13.81
C VAL A 37 0.21 12.89 -13.56
N TYR A 38 0.80 12.32 -14.62
CA TYR A 38 1.67 11.17 -14.51
C TYR A 38 2.94 11.46 -13.67
N GLN A 39 3.59 12.61 -13.90
CA GLN A 39 4.77 13.01 -13.15
C GLN A 39 4.46 13.26 -11.66
N GLU A 40 3.31 13.85 -11.34
CA GLU A 40 2.86 14.04 -9.96
C GLU A 40 2.56 12.72 -9.26
N ALA A 41 1.87 11.78 -9.94
CA ALA A 41 1.62 10.44 -9.42
C ALA A 41 2.93 9.68 -9.18
N LYS A 42 3.90 9.79 -10.09
CA LYS A 42 5.23 9.18 -9.97
C LYS A 42 5.99 9.73 -8.77
N ARG A 43 6.02 11.05 -8.58
CA ARG A 43 6.65 11.69 -7.41
C ARG A 43 6.01 11.21 -6.10
N THR A 44 4.68 11.20 -6.04
CA THR A 44 3.94 10.71 -4.87
C THR A 44 4.25 9.25 -4.57
N ALA A 45 4.33 8.40 -5.60
CA ALA A 45 4.69 6.99 -5.42
C ALA A 45 6.11 6.81 -4.88
N MET A 46 7.08 7.64 -5.33
CA MET A 46 8.44 7.63 -4.80
C MET A 46 8.48 8.04 -3.33
N VAL A 47 7.81 9.14 -2.96
CA VAL A 47 7.73 9.60 -1.56
C VAL A 47 7.14 8.52 -0.67
N ARG A 48 6.00 7.93 -1.06
CA ARG A 48 5.39 6.82 -0.31
C ARG A 48 6.28 5.58 -0.22
N ALA A 49 7.09 5.32 -1.24
CA ALA A 49 8.06 4.21 -1.21
C ALA A 49 9.20 4.52 -0.23
N GLN A 50 9.66 5.76 -0.18
CA GLN A 50 10.67 6.22 0.77
C GLN A 50 10.14 6.18 2.21
N GLU A 51 8.96 6.71 2.47
CA GLU A 51 8.30 6.64 3.79
C GLU A 51 8.19 5.20 4.30
N ARG A 52 7.82 4.25 3.43
CA ARG A 52 7.75 2.82 3.80
C ARG A 52 9.12 2.24 4.14
N ARG A 53 10.17 2.63 3.41
CA ARG A 53 11.55 2.21 3.69
C ARG A 53 12.03 2.76 5.03
N GLU A 54 11.78 4.05 5.27
CA GLU A 54 12.12 4.73 6.53
C GLU A 54 11.37 4.12 7.70
N ALA A 55 10.06 3.89 7.58
CA ALA A 55 9.27 3.22 8.60
C ALA A 55 9.78 1.79 8.89
N SER A 56 10.14 1.04 7.84
CA SER A 56 10.71 -0.31 7.99
C SER A 56 12.08 -0.28 8.66
N ALA A 57 12.92 0.71 8.32
CA ALA A 57 14.24 0.90 8.92
C ALA A 57 14.12 1.31 10.39
N ALA A 58 13.25 2.27 10.70
CA ALA A 58 12.95 2.69 12.07
C ALA A 58 12.39 1.53 12.90
N LYS A 59 11.48 0.74 12.32
CA LYS A 59 10.95 -0.47 12.96
C LYS A 59 12.08 -1.44 13.29
N ARG A 60 12.95 -1.74 12.32
CA ARG A 60 14.09 -2.67 12.48
C ARG A 60 15.15 -2.17 13.46
N ALA A 61 15.38 -0.86 13.53
CA ALA A 61 16.32 -0.25 14.48
C ALA A 61 15.95 -0.52 15.95
N ARG A 62 14.70 -0.91 16.22
CA ARG A 62 14.27 -1.36 17.57
C ARG A 62 14.87 -2.70 17.98
N ILE A 63 15.39 -3.49 17.05
CA ILE A 63 16.04 -4.78 17.37
C ILE A 63 17.50 -4.49 17.71
N ARG A 64 17.86 -4.70 18.97
CA ARG A 64 19.25 -4.57 19.46
C ARG A 64 20.05 -5.82 19.15
N THR A 65 19.45 -6.98 19.41
CA THR A 65 20.08 -8.29 19.24
C THR A 65 19.18 -9.18 18.40
N VAL A 66 19.73 -9.71 17.32
CA VAL A 66 19.04 -10.67 16.45
C VAL A 66 19.18 -12.05 17.07
N GLY A 67 18.04 -12.61 17.49
CA GLY A 67 17.97 -13.96 18.03
C GLY A 67 17.72 -15.02 16.95
N GLN A 68 17.48 -16.24 17.42
CA GLN A 68 17.05 -17.36 16.60
C GLN A 68 15.53 -17.44 16.53
N ILE A 69 15.01 -18.01 15.44
CA ILE A 69 13.60 -18.34 15.29
C ILE A 69 13.44 -19.70 14.63
N LYS A 70 12.58 -20.55 15.20
CA LYS A 70 12.29 -21.90 14.68
C LYS A 70 10.79 -22.14 14.61
N LYS A 71 10.31 -22.63 13.47
CA LYS A 71 8.93 -23.11 13.34
C LYS A 71 8.82 -24.47 14.02
N VAL A 72 7.96 -24.59 15.01
CA VAL A 72 7.75 -25.84 15.79
C VAL A 72 6.41 -26.50 15.50
N GLY A 73 5.49 -25.80 14.83
CA GLY A 73 4.20 -26.34 14.42
C GLY A 73 3.44 -25.37 13.53
N ARG A 74 2.21 -25.74 13.15
CA ARG A 74 1.36 -24.87 12.34
C ARG A 74 1.06 -23.57 13.10
N GLY A 75 1.62 -22.46 12.61
CA GLY A 75 1.48 -21.14 13.24
C GLY A 75 2.20 -20.98 14.58
N LYS A 76 3.09 -21.91 14.96
CA LYS A 76 3.82 -21.86 16.23
C LYS A 76 5.32 -21.68 15.96
N TYR A 77 5.88 -20.65 16.56
CA TYR A 77 7.29 -20.30 16.43
C TYR A 77 7.93 -20.19 17.81
N VAL A 78 9.17 -20.66 17.91
CA VAL A 78 10.03 -20.49 19.07
C VAL A 78 11.07 -19.43 18.74
N THR A 79 11.17 -18.42 19.58
CA THR A 79 12.20 -17.36 19.51
C THR A 79 13.13 -17.44 20.71
N THR A 80 14.42 -17.23 20.46
CA THR A 80 15.48 -17.32 21.48
C THR A 80 16.49 -16.21 21.27
N GLY A 81 16.85 -15.49 22.33
CA GLY A 81 17.95 -14.50 22.32
C GLY A 81 17.64 -13.23 21.53
N TRP A 82 16.38 -12.89 21.31
CA TRP A 82 16.00 -11.59 20.76
C TRP A 82 16.09 -10.51 21.83
N GLU A 83 16.47 -9.30 21.42
CA GLU A 83 16.33 -8.09 22.23
C GLU A 83 15.65 -7.00 21.38
N ILE A 84 14.44 -6.60 21.78
CA ILE A 84 13.61 -5.65 21.03
C ILE A 84 13.08 -4.56 21.96
N ASP A 85 13.30 -3.30 21.58
CA ASP A 85 12.76 -2.11 22.26
C ASP A 85 11.29 -1.89 21.85
N VAL A 86 10.38 -1.84 22.83
CA VAL A 86 8.93 -1.67 22.61
C VAL A 86 8.47 -0.29 23.09
N PRO A 87 7.84 0.55 22.24
CA PRO A 87 7.57 1.96 22.52
C PRO A 87 6.32 2.25 23.39
N ASP A 88 5.58 1.24 23.88
CA ASP A 88 4.30 1.39 24.58
C ASP A 88 4.42 1.54 26.12
N GLY A 89 5.49 2.18 26.59
CA GLY A 89 5.56 2.81 27.92
C GLY A 89 5.44 1.89 29.14
N SER A 90 5.33 0.58 28.95
CA SER A 90 5.13 -0.40 30.04
C SER A 90 6.38 -0.65 30.91
N GLY A 91 7.51 -0.01 30.61
CA GLY A 91 8.74 -0.07 31.43
C GLY A 91 9.41 -1.46 31.49
N ARG A 92 8.83 -2.50 30.88
CA ARG A 92 9.40 -3.83 30.68
C ARG A 92 9.97 -3.98 29.27
N GLY A 93 10.42 -2.85 28.69
CA GLY A 93 10.73 -2.62 27.27
C GLY A 93 11.99 -3.30 26.75
N ARG A 94 12.31 -4.48 27.28
CA ARG A 94 13.30 -5.40 26.73
C ARG A 94 12.68 -6.80 26.77
N VAL A 95 12.28 -7.30 25.61
CA VAL A 95 12.05 -8.73 25.45
C VAL A 95 13.45 -9.37 25.45
N THR A 96 13.92 -9.89 26.57
CA THR A 96 15.08 -10.82 26.65
C THR A 96 14.51 -12.20 26.91
N GLU A 97 14.25 -12.95 25.85
CA GLU A 97 13.59 -14.25 25.95
C GLU A 97 14.59 -15.39 25.76
N SER A 98 14.67 -16.27 26.75
CA SER A 98 15.47 -17.50 26.69
C SER A 98 14.85 -18.52 25.74
N GLU A 99 13.53 -18.71 25.77
CA GLU A 99 12.78 -19.52 24.80
C GLU A 99 11.27 -19.25 24.94
N VAL A 100 10.62 -18.64 23.95
CA VAL A 100 9.17 -18.42 23.98
C VAL A 100 8.52 -18.98 22.73
N THR A 101 7.50 -19.82 22.93
CA THR A 101 6.62 -20.26 21.85
C THR A 101 5.50 -19.23 21.70
N HIS A 102 5.47 -18.53 20.57
CA HIS A 102 4.40 -17.59 20.25
C HIS A 102 3.74 -17.91 18.91
N THR A 103 2.45 -17.59 18.83
CA THR A 103 1.65 -17.68 17.61
C THR A 103 1.43 -16.32 16.95
N GLY A 104 1.74 -15.23 17.66
CA GLY A 104 1.52 -13.84 17.25
C GLY A 104 2.81 -13.06 17.05
N THR A 105 2.76 -11.76 17.31
CA THR A 105 3.91 -10.86 17.14
C THR A 105 4.81 -10.80 18.37
N LEU A 106 6.12 -10.66 18.16
CA LEU A 106 7.11 -10.36 19.20
C LEU A 106 7.58 -8.91 19.07
N GLY A 107 7.35 -8.06 20.08
CA GLY A 107 7.74 -6.64 20.01
C GLY A 107 7.16 -5.88 18.80
N GLY A 108 5.97 -6.29 18.34
CA GLY A 108 5.34 -5.76 17.13
C GLY A 108 5.93 -6.27 15.80
N PHE A 109 6.78 -7.30 15.83
CA PHE A 109 7.26 -8.01 14.64
C PHE A 109 6.52 -9.32 14.44
N THR A 110 6.10 -9.59 13.21
CA THR A 110 5.49 -10.88 12.85
C THR A 110 6.55 -11.99 12.78
N PRO A 111 6.16 -13.27 12.92
CA PRO A 111 7.10 -14.39 12.75
C PRO A 111 7.82 -14.39 11.39
N GLU A 112 7.14 -13.95 10.33
CA GLU A 112 7.75 -13.80 9.00
C GLU A 112 8.82 -12.71 8.97
N GLU A 113 8.56 -11.56 9.61
CA GLU A 113 9.53 -10.47 9.71
C GLU A 113 10.77 -10.93 10.49
N LEU A 114 10.57 -11.56 11.65
CA LEU A 114 11.66 -12.11 12.46
C LEU A 114 12.48 -13.15 11.68
N CYS A 115 11.82 -14.03 10.93
CA CYS A 115 12.53 -15.02 10.11
C CYS A 115 13.31 -14.38 8.95
N ARG A 116 12.78 -13.35 8.30
CA ARG A 116 13.53 -12.61 7.27
C ARG A 116 14.73 -11.88 7.85
N ILE A 117 14.64 -11.42 9.10
CA ILE A 117 15.74 -10.74 9.79
C ILE A 117 16.82 -11.73 10.22
N ALA A 118 16.44 -12.88 10.80
CA ALA A 118 17.38 -13.88 11.28
C ALA A 118 18.02 -14.71 10.15
N HIS A 119 17.28 -15.02 9.09
CA HIS A 119 17.71 -15.94 8.03
C HIS A 119 17.84 -15.32 6.64
N GLY A 120 17.44 -14.06 6.47
CA GLY A 120 17.44 -13.36 5.17
C GLY A 120 16.12 -13.47 4.39
N ALA A 121 16.00 -12.63 3.35
CA ALA A 121 14.76 -12.39 2.59
C ALA A 121 14.22 -13.59 1.78
N GLY A 122 14.90 -14.73 1.78
CA GLY A 122 14.54 -15.94 1.02
C GLY A 122 14.37 -17.19 1.87
N CYS A 123 14.28 -17.08 3.20
CA CYS A 123 14.23 -18.24 4.06
C CYS A 123 12.99 -19.12 3.80
N ARG A 124 13.21 -20.33 3.29
CA ARG A 124 12.15 -21.33 3.04
C ARG A 124 11.68 -22.03 4.33
N ARG A 125 12.47 -21.97 5.41
CA ARG A 125 12.21 -22.70 6.67
C ARG A 125 11.05 -22.11 7.48
N CYS A 126 10.67 -20.86 7.24
CA CYS A 126 9.59 -20.19 7.96
C CYS A 126 8.41 -19.77 7.08
N ARG A 127 8.34 -20.23 5.82
CA ARG A 127 7.09 -20.21 5.06
C ARG A 127 6.15 -21.31 5.57
#